data_AF-A0A392ULZ9-F1
#
_entry.id   AF-A0A392ULZ9-F1
#
_cell.length_a   1.000
_cell.length_b   1.000
_cell.length_c   1.000
_cell.angle_alpha   90.00
_cell.angle_beta   90.00
_cell.angle_gamma   90.00
#
_symmetry.space_group_name_H-M   'P 1'
#
loop_
_entity.id
_entity.type
_entity.pdbx_description
1 polymer ?
#
loop_
_entity_poly.entity_id
_entity_poly.type
_entity_poly.pdbx_seq_one_letter_code
_entity_poly.pdbx_strand_id
1 'polypeptide(L)' 'MEGSTIHWFNLLMETEDDLSWEKLKKALIARYGGRRLENPFEEFATLKQSGSVEEFVEAFELLSS' A
#
# COMPACT_ATOMS: atom_id res chain seq x y z
N MET A 1 -11.80 15.83 -17.03
CA MET A 1 -10.79 15.20 -16.15
C MET A 1 -9.77 14.57 -17.07
N GLU A 2 -8.53 15.04 -17.08
CA GLU A 2 -7.45 14.45 -17.88
C GLU A 2 -6.43 13.80 -16.96
N GLY A 3 -5.96 12.60 -17.31
CA GLY A 3 -4.88 11.92 -16.58
C GLY A 3 -4.97 10.39 -16.59
N SER A 4 -3.84 9.72 -16.36
CA SER A 4 -3.72 8.25 -16.33
C SER A 4 -4.65 7.58 -15.29
N THR A 5 -5.06 8.31 -14.25
CA THR A 5 -6.04 7.86 -13.25
C THR A 5 -7.43 7.65 -13.84
N ILE A 6 -7.93 8.56 -14.69
CA ILE A 6 -9.30 8.41 -15.22
C ILE A 6 -9.38 7.31 -16.27
N HIS A 7 -8.34 7.12 -17.08
CA HIS A 7 -8.27 6.02 -18.03
C HIS A 7 -8.27 4.66 -17.33
N TRP A 8 -7.53 4.52 -16.23
CA TRP A 8 -7.56 3.30 -15.43
C TRP A 8 -8.92 3.05 -14.78
N PHE A 9 -9.56 4.09 -14.24
CA PHE A 9 -10.86 3.93 -13.60
C PHE A 9 -11.93 3.54 -14.63
N ASN A 10 -11.92 4.14 -15.82
CA ASN A 10 -12.82 3.74 -16.91
C ASN A 10 -12.58 2.29 -17.33
N LEU A 11 -11.33 1.85 -17.44
CA LEU A 11 -11.01 0.45 -17.71
C LEU A 11 -11.50 -0.48 -16.59
N LEU A 12 -11.36 -0.10 -15.32
CA LEU A 12 -11.89 -0.86 -14.18
C LEU A 12 -13.41 -1.00 -14.27
N MET A 13 -14.11 0.08 -14.62
CA MET A 13 -15.57 0.09 -14.79
C MET A 13 -16.03 -0.75 -16.00
N GLU A 14 -15.24 -0.81 -17.07
CA GLU A 14 -15.55 -1.61 -18.26
C GLU A 14 -15.29 -3.11 -18.08
N THR A 15 -14.37 -3.47 -17.18
CA THR A 15 -13.92 -4.86 -16.99
C THR A 15 -14.55 -5.57 -15.81
N GLU A 16 -15.12 -4.83 -14.85
CA GLU A 16 -15.75 -5.38 -13.66
C GLU A 16 -17.28 -5.20 -13.71
N ASP A 17 -17.98 -6.25 -14.14
CA ASP A 17 -19.45 -6.27 -14.31
C ASP A 17 -20.24 -5.97 -13.02
N ASP A 18 -19.67 -6.28 -11.85
CA ASP A 18 -20.26 -6.03 -10.53
C ASP A 18 -19.22 -5.39 -9.60
N LEU A 19 -18.85 -4.15 -9.91
CA LEU A 19 -17.89 -3.38 -9.11
C LEU A 19 -18.52 -2.96 -7.77
N SER A 20 -18.43 -3.85 -6.79
CA SER A 20 -18.80 -3.55 -5.41
C SER A 20 -17.79 -2.62 -4.73
N TRP A 21 -18.21 -1.97 -3.64
CA TRP A 21 -17.33 -1.12 -2.83
C TRP A 21 -16.05 -1.83 -2.36
N GLU A 22 -16.15 -3.12 -2.01
CA GLU A 22 -14.99 -3.92 -1.60
C GLU A 22 -13.99 -4.15 -2.75
N LYS A 23 -14.49 -4.42 -3.97
CA LYS A 23 -13.64 -4.59 -5.14
C LYS A 23 -12.96 -3.28 -5.53
N LEU A 24 -13.69 -2.17 -5.50
CA LEU A 24 -13.13 -0.84 -5.76
C LEU A 24 -12.03 -0.48 -4.76
N LYS A 25 -12.25 -0.70 -3.45
CA LYS A 25 -11.22 -0.47 -2.42
C LYS A 25 -9.95 -1.26 -2.70
N LYS A 26 -10.06 -2.57 -3.01
CA LYS A 26 -8.91 -3.41 -3.33
C LYS A 26 -8.15 -2.88 -4.56
N ALA A 27 -8.86 -2.51 -5.61
CA ALA A 27 -8.26 -1.98 -6.84
C ALA A 27 -7.52 -0.64 -6.59
N LEU A 28 -8.08 0.23 -5.76
CA LEU A 28 -7.44 1.49 -5.34
C LEU A 28 -6.18 1.26 -4.51
N ILE A 29 -6.23 0.34 -3.53
CA ILE A 29 -5.07 0.02 -2.71
C ILE A 29 -3.97 -0.65 -3.55
N ALA A 30 -4.32 -1.55 -4.48
CA ALA A 30 -3.34 -2.17 -5.37
C ALA A 30 -2.64 -1.13 -6.27
N ARG A 31 -3.36 -0.09 -6.72
CA ARG A 31 -2.82 0.94 -7.61
C ARG A 31 -2.06 2.06 -6.90
N TYR A 32 -2.53 2.47 -5.72
CA TYR A 32 -2.06 3.66 -5.02
C TYR A 32 -1.52 3.40 -3.61
N GLY A 33 -1.75 2.20 -3.05
CA GLY A 33 -1.37 1.86 -1.68
C GLY A 33 0.14 1.73 -1.46
N GLY A 34 0.95 1.70 -2.53
CA GLY A 34 2.39 1.46 -2.42
C GLY A 34 2.72 0.11 -1.78
N ARG A 35 4.01 -0.14 -1.48
CA ARG A 35 4.47 -1.37 -0.78
C ARG A 35 4.00 -1.47 0.68
N ARG A 36 3.10 -0.59 1.12
CA ARG A 36 2.70 -0.38 2.52
C ARG A 36 1.56 -1.30 2.99
N LEU A 37 1.33 -2.38 2.24
CA LEU A 37 0.43 -3.48 2.59
C LEU A 37 1.21 -4.72 3.08
N GLU A 38 2.53 -4.62 3.28
CA GLU A 38 3.16 -5.57 4.20
C GLU A 38 2.59 -5.26 5.58
N ASN A 39 2.00 -6.27 6.18
CA ASN A 39 1.43 -6.18 7.50
C ASN A 39 2.48 -5.51 8.43
N PRO A 40 2.14 -4.50 9.25
CA PRO A 40 3.11 -3.89 10.16
C PRO A 40 3.86 -4.93 11.01
N PHE A 41 3.19 -6.04 11.34
CA PHE A 41 3.82 -7.18 12.01
C PHE A 41 4.87 -7.92 11.16
N GLU A 42 4.72 -7.98 9.83
CA GLU A 42 5.73 -8.49 8.90
C GLU A 42 6.90 -7.53 8.74
N GLU A 43 6.66 -6.22 8.67
CA GLU A 43 7.73 -5.22 8.68
C GLU A 43 8.54 -5.29 9.99
N PHE A 44 7.87 -5.42 11.14
CA PHE A 44 8.53 -5.69 12.42
C PHE A 44 9.30 -7.01 12.44
N ALA A 45 8.75 -8.09 11.90
CA ALA A 45 9.40 -9.41 11.89
C ALA A 45 10.65 -9.45 11.00
N THR A 46 10.73 -8.56 10.01
CA THR A 46 11.87 -8.43 9.10
C THR A 46 12.87 -7.36 9.50
N LEU A 47 12.53 -6.48 10.46
CA LEU A 47 13.40 -5.44 10.99
C LEU A 47 14.65 -6.06 11.66
N LYS A 48 15.83 -5.70 11.17
CA LYS A 48 17.13 -6.12 11.73
C LYS A 48 18.04 -4.92 11.86
N GLN A 49 18.85 -4.89 12.92
CA GLN A 49 19.91 -3.91 13.04
C GLN A 49 21.02 -4.22 12.03
N SER A 50 21.09 -3.45 10.95
CA SER A 50 22.17 -3.51 9.95
C SER A 50 23.22 -2.40 10.15
N GLY A 51 22.92 -1.40 10.96
CA GLY A 51 23.75 -0.21 11.19
C GLY A 51 23.84 0.18 12.66
N SER A 52 23.79 1.48 12.96
CA SER A 52 23.87 1.95 14.35
C SER A 52 22.59 1.61 15.14
N VAL A 53 22.68 1.69 16.47
CA VAL A 53 21.50 1.47 17.32
C VAL A 53 20.49 2.58 17.12
N GLU A 54 20.96 3.82 16.93
CA GLU A 54 20.12 4.99 16.67
C GLU A 54 19.30 4.82 15.38
N GLU A 55 19.94 4.35 14.30
CA GLU A 55 19.26 4.08 13.03
C GLU A 55 18.19 2.98 13.17
N PHE A 56 18.46 1.94 13.99
CA PHE A 56 17.48 0.90 14.27
C PHE A 56 16.29 1.42 15.10
N VAL A 57 16.56 2.25 16.12
CA VAL A 57 15.51 2.82 16.98
C VAL A 57 14.60 3.76 16.18
N GLU A 58 15.16 4.60 15.30
CA GLU A 58 14.36 5.47 14.43
C GLU A 58 13.43 4.67 13.50
N ALA A 59 13.96 3.60 12.88
CA ALA A 59 13.16 2.71 12.05
C ALA A 59 12.07 1.96 12.85
N PHE A 60 12.39 1.53 14.08
CA PHE A 60 11.43 0.89 14.98
C PHE A 60 10.30 1.84 15.38
N GLU A 61 10.63 3.08 15.77
CA GLU A 61 9.64 4.09 16.17
C GLU A 61 8.68 4.41 15.01
N LEU A 62 9.20 4.55 13.79
CA LEU A 62 8.41 4.80 12.59
C LEU A 62 7.38 3.69 12.30
N LEU A 63 7.73 2.43 12.57
CA LEU A 63 6.85 1.27 12.37
C LEU A 63 5.83 1.10 13.51
N SER A 64 6.09 1.68 14.69
CA SER A 64 5.26 1.55 15.89
C SER A 64 4.19 2.64 16.06
N SER A 65 4.15 3.62 15.15
CA SER A 65 3.34 4.85 15.26
C SER A 65 1.98 4.80 14.57
#